data_AF-A0A0S8DK25-F1
#
_entry.id   AF-A0A0S8DK25-F1
#
_cell.length_a   1.000
_cell.length_b   1.000
_cell.length_c   1.000
_cell.angle_alpha   90.00
_cell.angle_beta   90.00
_cell.angle_gamma   90.00
#
_symmetry.space_group_name_H-M   'P 1'
#
loop_
_entity.id
_entity.type
_entity.pdbx_description
1 polymer ?
#
loop_
_entity_poly.entity_id
_entity_poly.type
_entity_poly.pdbx_seq_one_letter_code
_entity_poly.pdbx_strand_id
1 'polypeptide(L)'
;MKAAGAIPIGSMVVLGTDGCVVAIDDGTGIFGIALTAAAADGDFFTCATQGVFTLDLASGFDPDIGDRVFVATSTTVDVGDAGDYSVGTVVGKTDPASGTTAEVLIHCREAHDSWVYA
;
A
#
# COMPACT_ATOMS: atom_id res chain seq x y z
N MET A 1 -14.53 3.04 -5.19
CA MET A 1 -13.95 4.26 -4.57
C MET A 1 -13.87 5.35 -5.63
N LYS A 2 -14.00 6.63 -5.26
CA LYS A 2 -13.81 7.78 -6.17
C LYS A 2 -12.37 8.27 -6.04
N ALA A 3 -11.65 8.40 -7.15
CA ALA A 3 -10.28 8.86 -7.16
C ALA A 3 -10.17 10.40 -7.12
N ALA A 4 -9.16 10.93 -6.45
CA ALA A 4 -8.72 12.32 -6.52
C ALA A 4 -7.47 12.43 -7.41
N GLY A 5 -7.62 12.05 -8.68
CA GLY A 5 -6.55 12.03 -9.68
C GLY A 5 -6.36 10.66 -10.32
N ALA A 6 -5.29 10.52 -11.10
CA ALA A 6 -4.95 9.25 -11.73
C ALA A 6 -4.40 8.25 -10.69
N ILE A 7 -4.91 7.03 -10.70
CA ILE A 7 -4.48 5.93 -9.83
C ILE A 7 -4.21 4.71 -10.70
N PRO A 8 -2.94 4.33 -10.88
CA PRO A 8 -2.57 3.08 -11.56
C PRO A 8 -3.07 1.82 -10.82
N ILE A 9 -3.15 0.70 -11.56
CA ILE A 9 -3.36 -0.62 -10.95
C ILE A 9 -2.15 -0.95 -10.07
N GLY A 10 -2.39 -1.58 -8.92
CA GLY A 10 -1.36 -1.96 -7.97
C GLY A 10 -0.93 -0.84 -7.03
N SER A 11 -1.39 0.40 -7.26
CA SER A 11 -1.12 1.49 -6.33
C SER A 11 -1.75 1.22 -4.98
N MET A 12 -0.93 1.32 -3.93
CA MET A 12 -1.37 1.51 -2.57
C MET A 12 -2.06 2.87 -2.45
N VAL A 13 -3.15 2.93 -1.70
CA VAL A 13 -4.00 4.11 -1.63
C VAL A 13 -4.44 4.42 -0.21
N VAL A 14 -4.77 5.68 0.04
CA VAL A 14 -5.34 6.18 1.30
C VAL A 14 -6.64 6.93 1.05
N LEU A 15 -7.53 6.89 2.04
CA LEU A 15 -8.76 7.68 2.03
C LEU A 15 -8.45 9.10 2.51
N GLY A 16 -8.64 10.08 1.63
CA GLY A 16 -8.52 11.50 1.94
C GLY A 16 -9.70 12.02 2.77
N THR A 17 -9.54 13.23 3.32
CA THR A 17 -10.52 13.86 4.21
C THR A 17 -11.81 14.30 3.50
N ASP A 18 -11.78 14.43 2.18
CA ASP A 18 -12.93 14.74 1.33
C ASP A 18 -13.71 13.48 0.90
N GLY A 19 -13.28 12.30 1.36
CA GLY A 19 -13.85 11.01 1.00
C GLY A 19 -13.40 10.50 -0.37
N CYS A 20 -12.53 11.23 -1.07
CA CYS A 20 -11.86 10.75 -2.27
C CYS A 20 -10.60 9.96 -1.89
N VAL A 21 -10.15 9.11 -2.80
CA VAL A 21 -8.98 8.26 -2.60
C VAL A 21 -7.81 8.78 -3.42
N VAL A 22 -6.62 8.79 -2.82
CA VAL A 22 -5.37 9.18 -3.48
C VAL A 22 -4.35 8.04 -3.41
N ALA A 23 -3.43 7.99 -4.37
CA ALA A 23 -2.24 7.16 -4.23
C ALA A 23 -1.42 7.65 -3.04
N ILE A 24 -0.94 6.73 -2.22
CA ILE A 24 -0.15 7.07 -1.03
C ILE A 24 1.27 7.47 -1.43
N ASP A 25 1.79 8.50 -0.76
CA ASP A 25 3.22 8.73 -0.63
C ASP A 25 3.63 8.33 0.80
N ASP A 26 4.86 7.81 0.90
CA ASP A 26 5.60 7.29 2.07
C ASP A 26 5.04 7.55 3.50
N GLY A 27 5.20 6.57 4.38
CA GLY A 27 5.11 6.75 5.83
C GLY A 27 3.72 6.72 6.47
N THR A 28 2.64 6.53 5.69
CA THR A 28 1.28 6.34 6.25
C THR A 28 0.73 4.93 6.04
N GLY A 29 -0.17 4.48 6.91
CA GLY A 29 -0.87 3.20 6.69
C GLY A 29 -1.78 3.28 5.46
N ILE A 30 -2.06 2.15 4.81
CA ILE A 30 -2.87 2.13 3.58
C ILE A 30 -4.33 1.77 3.87
N PHE A 31 -5.23 2.30 3.04
CA PHE A 31 -6.63 1.89 2.97
C PHE A 31 -6.80 0.64 2.08
N GLY A 32 -6.01 0.52 1.02
CA GLY A 32 -6.11 -0.61 0.09
C GLY A 32 -5.11 -0.56 -1.06
N ILE A 33 -5.25 -1.52 -1.97
CA ILE A 33 -4.52 -1.60 -3.24
C ILE A 33 -5.51 -1.54 -4.40
N ALA A 34 -5.23 -0.67 -5.38
CA ALA A 34 -6.04 -0.52 -6.58
C ALA A 34 -6.03 -1.80 -7.44
N LEU A 35 -7.21 -2.35 -7.73
CA LEU A 35 -7.40 -3.50 -8.62
C LEU A 35 -7.74 -3.08 -10.06
N THR A 36 -8.28 -1.88 -10.22
CA THR A 36 -8.56 -1.25 -11.51
C THR A 36 -7.98 0.16 -11.51
N ALA A 37 -7.61 0.68 -12.69
CA ALA A 37 -7.12 2.03 -12.80
C ALA A 37 -8.25 3.07 -12.66
N ALA A 38 -7.90 4.26 -12.17
CA ALA A 38 -8.64 5.50 -12.35
C ALA A 38 -7.80 6.41 -13.26
N ALA A 39 -8.35 6.91 -14.36
CA ALA A 39 -7.57 7.70 -15.32
C ALA A 39 -7.52 9.19 -14.93
N ALA A 40 -8.56 9.68 -14.25
CA ALA A 40 -8.70 11.08 -13.87
C ALA A 40 -9.40 11.26 -12.52
N ASP A 41 -9.36 12.51 -12.03
CA ASP A 41 -10.15 12.94 -10.89
C ASP A 41 -11.65 12.67 -11.12
N GLY A 42 -12.28 12.09 -10.09
CA GLY A 42 -13.69 11.71 -10.11
C GLY A 42 -14.00 10.35 -10.71
N ASP A 43 -13.04 9.66 -11.32
CA ASP A 43 -13.24 8.30 -11.80
C ASP A 43 -13.47 7.34 -10.64
N PHE A 44 -14.33 6.33 -10.89
CA PHE A 44 -14.55 5.24 -9.95
C PHE A 44 -13.65 4.06 -10.28
N PHE A 45 -13.06 3.50 -9.23
CA PHE A 45 -12.22 2.30 -9.34
C PHE A 45 -12.49 1.34 -8.18
N THR A 46 -12.00 0.11 -8.32
CA THR A 46 -12.07 -0.94 -7.30
C THR A 46 -10.72 -1.10 -6.64
N CYS A 47 -10.72 -1.27 -5.32
CA CYS A 47 -9.53 -1.61 -4.54
C CYS A 47 -9.84 -2.77 -3.60
N ALA A 48 -8.79 -3.50 -3.21
CA ALA A 48 -8.84 -4.49 -2.15
C ALA A 48 -8.29 -3.91 -0.86
N THR A 49 -8.99 -4.13 0.25
CA THR A 49 -8.57 -3.71 1.60
C THR A 49 -7.83 -4.82 2.35
N GLN A 50 -7.76 -6.02 1.79
CA GLN A 50 -7.04 -7.16 2.37
C GLN A 50 -6.76 -8.20 1.29
N GLY A 51 -5.68 -8.96 1.45
CA GLY A 51 -5.30 -10.03 0.54
C GLY A 51 -3.79 -10.23 0.46
N VAL A 52 -3.36 -11.21 -0.32
CA VAL A 52 -1.94 -11.42 -0.64
C VAL A 52 -1.63 -10.80 -1.99
N PHE A 53 -0.60 -9.97 -2.04
CA PHE A 53 -0.18 -9.25 -3.24
C PHE A 53 1.32 -9.44 -3.47
N THR A 54 1.71 -9.53 -4.73
CA THR A 54 3.12 -9.40 -5.13
C THR A 54 3.44 -7.93 -5.24
N LEU A 55 4.33 -7.42 -4.38
CA LEU A 55 4.72 -6.02 -4.33
C LEU A 55 6.19 -5.86 -4.66
N ASP A 56 6.52 -4.74 -5.31
CA ASP A 56 7.90 -4.38 -5.59
C ASP A 56 8.61 -3.96 -4.28
N LEU A 57 9.89 -4.30 -4.17
CA LEU A 57 10.73 -3.96 -3.03
C LEU A 57 11.55 -2.72 -3.35
N ALA A 58 11.69 -1.81 -2.37
CA ALA A 58 12.65 -0.72 -2.47
C ALA A 58 14.07 -1.27 -2.64
N SER A 59 14.94 -0.52 -3.33
CA SER A 59 16.31 -0.96 -3.61
C SER A 59 17.07 -1.30 -2.33
N GLY A 60 17.59 -2.53 -2.26
CA GLY A 60 18.38 -3.00 -1.12
C GLY A 60 17.55 -3.52 0.06
N PHE A 61 16.22 -3.53 -0.06
CA PHE A 61 15.37 -4.23 0.90
C PHE A 61 15.36 -5.73 0.60
N ASP A 62 15.76 -6.53 1.59
CA ASP A 62 15.78 -7.99 1.51
C ASP A 62 15.02 -8.59 2.71
N PRO A 63 13.67 -8.68 2.65
CA PRO A 63 12.90 -9.19 3.77
C PRO A 63 12.96 -10.72 3.88
N ASP A 64 12.72 -11.17 5.11
CA ASP A 64 12.40 -12.55 5.45
C ASP A 64 10.89 -12.75 5.61
N ILE A 65 10.44 -14.00 5.48
CA ILE A 65 9.04 -14.36 5.75
C ILE A 65 8.73 -14.07 7.22
N GLY A 66 7.63 -13.34 7.45
CA GLY A 66 7.22 -12.87 8.77
C GLY A 66 7.63 -11.43 9.06
N ASP A 67 8.49 -10.83 8.23
CA ASP A 67 8.85 -9.42 8.39
C ASP A 67 7.67 -8.52 8.10
N ARG A 68 7.61 -7.42 8.86
CA ARG A 68 6.69 -6.32 8.59
C ARG A 68 7.18 -5.55 7.38
N VAL A 69 6.24 -5.07 6.58
CA VAL A 69 6.53 -4.17 5.48
C VAL A 69 5.84 -2.84 5.66
N PHE A 70 6.42 -1.82 5.06
CA PHE A 70 6.01 -0.43 5.14
C PHE A 70 5.99 0.17 3.74
N VAL A 71 5.28 1.28 3.57
CA VAL A 71 5.12 1.92 2.27
C VAL A 71 6.32 2.79 2.00
N ALA A 72 7.10 2.49 0.96
CA ALA A 72 8.17 3.38 0.50
C ALA A 72 7.67 4.34 -0.60
N THR A 73 6.84 3.82 -1.50
CA THR A 73 6.12 4.60 -2.52
C THR A 73 4.74 4.01 -2.71
N SER A 74 3.90 4.61 -3.54
CA SER A 74 2.61 4.01 -3.93
C SER A 74 2.69 2.60 -4.52
N THR A 75 3.87 2.12 -4.94
CA THR A 75 4.01 0.79 -5.58
C THR A 75 5.09 -0.09 -4.97
N THR A 76 5.90 0.43 -4.04
CA THR A 76 7.03 -0.28 -3.46
C THR A 76 6.95 -0.30 -1.94
N VAL A 77 7.45 -1.38 -1.34
CA VAL A 77 7.55 -1.53 0.12
C VAL A 77 9.00 -1.64 0.60
N ASP A 78 9.22 -1.31 1.86
CA ASP A 78 10.53 -1.39 2.53
C ASP A 78 10.44 -1.79 4.01
N VAL A 79 11.54 -1.56 4.75
CA VAL A 79 11.69 -1.83 6.20
C VAL A 79 11.01 -0.81 7.11
N GLY A 80 10.58 0.34 6.57
CA GLY A 80 10.04 1.48 7.31
C GLY A 80 11.00 2.12 8.33
N ASP A 81 10.60 3.29 8.82
CA ASP A 81 11.22 4.04 9.91
C ASP A 81 10.38 4.00 11.20
N ALA A 82 10.93 4.53 12.30
CA ALA A 82 10.30 4.50 13.63
C ALA A 82 8.94 5.24 13.73
N GLY A 83 8.55 5.97 12.69
CA GLY A 83 7.24 6.65 12.59
C GLY A 83 6.22 5.92 11.73
N ASP A 84 6.62 4.87 11.01
CA ASP A 84 5.79 4.30 9.96
C ASP A 84 4.82 3.25 10.51
N TYR A 85 3.67 3.18 9.84
CA TYR A 85 2.69 2.14 10.09
C TYR A 85 2.91 0.98 9.12
N SER A 86 3.14 -0.20 9.68
CA SER A 86 3.22 -1.41 8.85
C SER A 86 1.90 -1.66 8.13
N VAL A 87 1.99 -2.02 6.86
CA VAL A 87 0.85 -2.28 5.96
C VAL A 87 0.60 -3.76 5.69
N GLY A 88 1.48 -4.61 6.15
CA GLY A 88 1.38 -6.04 5.93
C GLY A 88 2.55 -6.83 6.48
N THR A 89 2.56 -8.12 6.14
CA THR A 89 3.60 -9.05 6.55
C THR A 89 4.02 -9.89 5.34
N VAL A 90 5.32 -10.13 5.19
CA VAL A 90 5.83 -10.99 4.13
C VAL A 90 5.39 -12.43 4.40
N VAL A 91 4.75 -13.04 3.41
CA VAL A 91 4.26 -14.43 3.47
C VAL A 91 4.91 -15.34 2.44
N GLY A 92 5.59 -14.76 1.46
CA GLY A 92 6.35 -15.49 0.45
C GLY A 92 7.44 -14.62 -0.15
N LYS A 93 8.49 -15.26 -0.65
CA LYS A 93 9.62 -14.61 -1.32
C LYS A 93 9.79 -15.24 -2.68
N THR A 94 9.73 -14.43 -3.73
CA THR A 94 10.17 -14.84 -5.05
C THR A 94 11.69 -14.80 -5.05
N ASP A 95 12.35 -15.87 -5.53
CA ASP A 95 13.80 -16.14 -5.45
C ASP A 95 14.71 -14.87 -5.49
N PRO A 96 15.63 -14.70 -4.52
CA PRO A 96 16.52 -13.53 -4.41
C PRO A 96 17.44 -13.29 -5.62
N ALA A 97 17.54 -14.22 -6.58
CA ALA A 97 18.25 -13.97 -7.84
C ALA A 97 17.62 -12.81 -8.64
N SER A 98 16.35 -12.48 -8.42
CA SER A 98 15.69 -11.31 -9.03
C SER A 98 15.43 -10.15 -8.06
N GLY A 99 15.39 -10.35 -6.75
CA GLY A 99 15.45 -9.30 -5.71
C GLY A 99 14.43 -8.14 -5.78
N THR A 100 13.45 -8.18 -6.69
CA THR A 100 12.60 -7.02 -6.99
C THR A 100 11.23 -7.06 -6.33
N THR A 101 10.75 -8.23 -5.90
CA THR A 101 9.36 -8.40 -5.41
C THR A 101 9.25 -9.38 -4.25
N ALA A 102 8.26 -9.19 -3.37
CA ALA A 102 7.83 -10.18 -2.37
C ALA A 102 6.32 -10.40 -2.37
N GLU A 103 5.87 -11.57 -1.88
CA GLU A 103 4.45 -11.80 -1.58
C GLU A 103 4.14 -11.31 -0.18
N VAL A 104 3.28 -10.30 -0.10
CA VAL A 104 2.90 -9.62 1.12
C VAL A 104 1.42 -9.86 1.40
N LEU A 105 1.13 -10.37 2.59
CA LEU A 105 -0.22 -10.33 3.14
C LEU A 105 -0.49 -8.92 3.64
N ILE A 106 -1.33 -8.20 2.91
CA ILE A 106 -1.76 -6.86 3.24
C ILE A 106 -2.92 -6.93 4.21
N HIS A 107 -2.73 -6.25 5.34
CA HIS A 107 -3.78 -6.00 6.33
C HIS A 107 -3.95 -4.49 6.37
N CYS A 108 -4.97 -3.97 5.68
CA CYS A 108 -5.29 -2.56 5.82
C CYS A 108 -5.80 -2.35 7.24
N ARG A 109 -4.96 -1.72 8.07
CA ARG A 109 -5.43 -1.10 9.28
C ARG A 109 -6.15 0.15 8.80
N GLU A 110 -7.49 0.17 8.87
CA GLU A 110 -8.19 1.47 8.93
C GLU A 110 -7.43 2.28 9.99
N ALA A 111 -6.83 3.40 9.58
CA ALA A 111 -6.07 4.27 10.48
C ALA A 111 -7.06 4.84 11.51
N HIS A 112 -7.35 4.05 12.55
CA HIS A 112 -8.34 4.36 13.56
C HIS A 112 -7.81 5.31 14.65
N ASP A 113 -6.58 5.80 14.53
CA ASP A 113 -5.96 6.57 15.60
C ASP A 113 -6.17 8.10 15.50
N SER A 114 -6.95 8.62 14.54
CA SER A 114 -7.35 10.04 14.57
C SER A 114 -8.63 10.44 13.82
N TRP A 115 -9.71 9.65 13.91
CA TRP A 115 -11.05 10.21 13.68
C TRP A 115 -11.47 11.01 14.92
N VAL A 116 -10.84 12.18 15.11
CA VAL A 116 -11.41 13.21 15.98
C VAL A 116 -12.62 13.76 15.23
N TYR A 117 -13.80 13.27 15.57
CA TYR A 117 -15.02 14.05 15.34
C TYR A 117 -14.88 15.34 16.17
N ALA A 118 -14.62 16.46 15.49
CA ALA A 118 -14.84 17.81 15.99
C ALA A 118 -15.46 18.65 14.86
#